data_AF-A0A1X7FYT1-F1
#
_entry.id   AF-A0A1X7FYT1-F1
#
_cell.length_a   1.000
_cell.length_b   1.000
_cell.length_c   1.000
_cell.angle_alpha   90.00
_cell.angle_beta   90.00
_cell.angle_gamma   90.00
#
_symmetry.space_group_name_H-M   'P 1'
#
loop_
_entity.id
_entity.type
_entity.pdbx_description
1 polymer ?
#
loop_
_entity_poly.entity_id
_entity_poly.type
_entity_poly.pdbx_seq_one_letter_code
_entity_poly.pdbx_strand_id
1 'polypeptide(L)'
;MSGFSARFGASRAGFASHRMNLVIQSPRPLAADHVKPLVALARGHQAQPIDAHALRIDGADPAQRADVDAYCSTHALDYAFVRPGLGWRDFGLVAMDMDSTLITIECIDEIADFCGLKAEVSAITEAAMRGEIKNFNESLVARVSLLEGLDAGALEHVYAERLKLSPGAETMLRAAQAAGLRTLLVSGGFTFFTERLKTRLNLDFTCANTLEVVNGKLTGKVVGEIVNASVKARTVRETCEKLGIPTSHAIVLGDGSNDLEMMAEAGLSIAFRAKPVVREAADVAFNHVGLDGLLRLM
;
A
#
# COMPACT_ATOMS: atom_id res chain seq x y z
N MET A 1 -16.41 -0.47 -21.70
CA MET A 1 -17.16 -0.83 -20.47
C MET A 1 -17.61 -2.29 -20.60
N SER A 2 -17.57 -3.04 -19.50
CA SER A 2 -17.71 -4.50 -19.37
C SER A 2 -16.40 -5.28 -19.64
N GLY A 3 -15.81 -5.84 -18.57
CA GLY A 3 -14.59 -6.64 -18.62
C GLY A 3 -13.85 -6.71 -17.29
N PHE A 4 -13.74 -5.60 -16.56
CA PHE A 4 -12.97 -5.54 -15.31
C PHE A 4 -13.75 -5.99 -14.06
N SER A 5 -15.09 -5.96 -14.09
CA SER A 5 -15.94 -6.28 -12.92
C SER A 5 -16.10 -7.78 -12.65
N ALA A 6 -15.85 -8.66 -13.62
CA ALA A 6 -16.21 -10.08 -13.50
C ALA A 6 -15.20 -10.95 -12.72
N ARG A 7 -13.95 -10.50 -12.54
CA ARG A 7 -12.94 -11.27 -11.75
C ARG A 7 -12.90 -10.91 -10.27
N PHE A 8 -13.40 -9.74 -9.86
CA PHE A 8 -13.49 -9.36 -8.44
C PHE A 8 -14.61 -10.09 -7.68
N GLY A 9 -15.61 -10.65 -8.39
CA GLY A 9 -16.76 -11.33 -7.76
C GLY A 9 -16.64 -12.85 -7.64
N ALA A 10 -15.95 -13.53 -8.55
CA ALA A 10 -16.11 -14.98 -8.71
C ALA A 10 -15.28 -15.84 -7.74
N SER A 11 -14.24 -15.29 -7.11
CA SER A 11 -13.44 -15.98 -6.08
C SER A 11 -13.97 -15.74 -4.65
N ARG A 12 -14.73 -14.65 -4.42
CA ARG A 12 -15.14 -14.20 -3.08
C ARG A 12 -16.49 -14.75 -2.60
N ALA A 13 -17.22 -15.51 -3.42
CA ALA A 13 -18.55 -16.06 -3.07
C ALA A 13 -18.51 -17.30 -2.12
N GLY A 14 -17.33 -17.79 -1.74
CA GLY A 14 -17.18 -18.98 -0.88
C GLY A 14 -17.12 -18.71 0.64
N PHE A 15 -17.01 -17.46 1.08
CA PHE A 15 -16.80 -17.14 2.51
C PHE A 15 -18.09 -16.95 3.32
N ALA A 16 -19.26 -17.03 2.71
CA ALA A 16 -20.55 -16.72 3.34
C ALA A 16 -21.00 -17.70 4.46
N SER A 17 -20.16 -18.65 4.90
CA SER A 17 -20.54 -19.60 5.96
C SER A 17 -19.47 -19.87 7.03
N HIS A 18 -18.28 -19.26 6.95
CA HIS A 18 -17.20 -19.56 7.90
C HIS A 18 -16.95 -18.38 8.83
N ARG A 19 -17.05 -18.64 10.14
CA ARG A 19 -16.71 -17.68 11.19
C ARG A 19 -15.23 -17.26 11.07
N MET A 20 -14.96 -15.96 11.21
CA MET A 20 -13.62 -15.36 11.12
C MET A 20 -13.23 -14.70 12.44
N ASN A 21 -11.96 -14.32 12.57
CA ASN A 21 -11.56 -13.40 13.62
C ASN A 21 -11.73 -11.97 13.10
N LEU A 22 -12.26 -11.07 13.91
CA LEU A 22 -12.29 -9.64 13.63
C LEU A 22 -11.23 -8.95 14.48
N VAL A 23 -10.21 -8.40 13.83
CA VAL A 23 -9.21 -7.56 14.49
C VAL A 23 -9.67 -6.12 14.39
N ILE A 24 -9.70 -5.43 15.53
CA ILE A 24 -9.99 -4.00 15.64
C ILE A 24 -8.72 -3.30 16.08
N GLN A 25 -8.37 -2.19 15.43
CA GLN A 25 -7.16 -1.44 15.69
C GLN A 25 -7.46 0.05 15.87
N SER A 26 -6.69 0.71 16.72
CA SER A 26 -6.82 2.13 17.01
C SER A 26 -5.47 2.84 17.01
N PRO A 27 -5.39 4.09 16.52
CA PRO A 27 -4.18 4.91 16.65
C PRO A 27 -3.90 5.32 18.12
N ARG A 28 -4.86 5.15 19.04
CA ARG A 28 -4.74 5.45 20.47
C ARG A 28 -5.03 4.18 21.28
N PRO A 29 -4.71 4.14 22.59
CA PRO A 29 -5.14 3.04 23.42
C PRO A 29 -6.65 2.81 23.31
N LEU A 30 -7.05 1.57 23.04
CA LEU A 30 -8.42 1.22 22.70
C LEU A 30 -9.29 1.26 23.97
N ALA A 31 -10.29 2.14 23.98
CA ALA A 31 -11.19 2.29 25.11
C ALA A 31 -12.07 1.03 25.31
N ALA A 32 -12.27 0.63 26.57
CA ALA A 32 -13.09 -0.54 26.93
C ALA A 32 -14.55 -0.43 26.44
N ASP A 33 -15.05 0.80 26.29
CA ASP A 33 -16.41 1.08 25.83
C ASP A 33 -16.67 0.61 24.39
N HIS A 34 -15.63 0.42 23.59
CA HIS A 34 -15.76 -0.12 22.23
C HIS A 34 -16.02 -1.63 22.21
N VAL A 35 -15.58 -2.37 23.23
CA VAL A 35 -15.55 -3.83 23.21
C VAL A 35 -16.94 -4.43 23.06
N LYS A 36 -17.88 -4.05 23.95
CA LYS A 36 -19.23 -4.63 23.97
C LYS A 36 -20.03 -4.32 22.70
N PRO A 37 -20.08 -3.07 22.18
CA PRO A 37 -20.70 -2.77 20.90
C PRO A 37 -20.11 -3.57 19.74
N LEU A 38 -18.77 -3.63 19.63
CA LEU A 38 -18.11 -4.32 18.52
C LEU A 38 -18.36 -5.83 18.54
N VAL A 39 -18.35 -6.47 19.71
CA VAL A 39 -18.69 -7.90 19.84
C VAL A 39 -20.13 -8.17 19.38
N ALA A 40 -21.07 -7.31 19.78
CA ALA A 40 -22.47 -7.44 19.39
C ALA A 40 -22.67 -7.22 17.88
N LEU A 41 -22.10 -6.16 17.32
CA LEU A 41 -22.17 -5.84 15.88
C LEU A 41 -21.55 -6.96 15.04
N ALA A 42 -20.39 -7.46 15.44
CA ALA A 42 -19.69 -8.53 14.72
C ALA A 42 -20.34 -9.91 14.89
N ARG A 43 -21.35 -10.05 15.76
CA ARG A 43 -21.93 -11.33 16.18
C ARG A 43 -20.86 -12.33 16.66
N GLY A 44 -19.82 -11.81 17.30
CA GLY A 44 -18.71 -12.60 17.82
C GLY A 44 -18.99 -13.18 19.21
N HIS A 45 -18.06 -14.01 19.70
CA HIS A 45 -18.23 -14.70 20.99
C HIS A 45 -17.35 -14.11 22.09
N GLN A 46 -16.06 -13.94 21.81
CA GLN A 46 -15.07 -13.54 22.81
C GLN A 46 -14.16 -12.46 22.23
N ALA A 47 -13.97 -11.37 22.99
CA ALA A 47 -12.95 -10.37 22.70
C ALA A 47 -11.71 -10.61 23.57
N GLN A 48 -10.54 -10.53 22.95
CA GLN A 48 -9.24 -10.68 23.60
C GLN A 48 -8.34 -9.51 23.18
N PRO A 49 -7.72 -8.77 24.12
CA PRO A 49 -6.75 -7.74 23.75
C PRO A 49 -5.53 -8.39 23.07
N ILE A 50 -5.06 -7.77 21.99
CA ILE A 50 -3.78 -8.12 21.34
C ILE A 50 -2.67 -7.28 21.99
N ASP A 51 -2.89 -5.96 22.04
CA ASP A 51 -2.05 -4.98 22.72
C ASP A 51 -2.93 -3.83 23.24
N ALA A 52 -2.33 -2.73 23.69
CA ALA A 52 -3.07 -1.56 24.16
C ALA A 52 -3.92 -0.88 23.07
N HIS A 53 -3.62 -1.12 21.79
CA HIS A 53 -4.19 -0.45 20.62
C HIS A 53 -5.11 -1.36 19.79
N ALA A 54 -5.17 -2.66 20.10
CA ALA A 54 -5.94 -3.61 19.30
C ALA A 54 -6.58 -4.72 20.13
N LEU A 55 -7.72 -5.21 19.64
CA LEU A 55 -8.40 -6.39 20.16
C LEU A 55 -8.75 -7.34 19.01
N ARG A 56 -8.88 -8.62 19.34
CA ARG A 56 -9.41 -9.66 18.48
C ARG A 56 -10.76 -10.10 19.00
N ILE A 57 -11.75 -10.20 18.11
CA ILE A 57 -13.06 -10.81 18.39
C ILE A 57 -13.12 -12.13 17.64
N ASP A 58 -13.20 -13.22 18.40
CA ASP A 58 -13.27 -14.57 17.84
C ASP A 58 -14.70 -14.87 17.37
N GLY A 59 -14.82 -15.59 16.25
CA GLY A 59 -16.11 -16.06 15.76
C GLY A 59 -17.00 -14.99 15.14
N ALA A 60 -16.42 -13.90 14.65
CA ALA A 60 -17.13 -12.83 13.97
C ALA A 60 -17.75 -13.29 12.64
N ASP A 61 -18.88 -12.69 12.28
CA ASP A 61 -19.61 -12.93 11.03
C ASP A 61 -19.24 -11.86 9.98
N PRO A 62 -18.53 -12.22 8.89
CA PRO A 62 -18.18 -11.28 7.83
C PRO A 62 -19.38 -10.62 7.13
N ALA A 63 -20.59 -11.20 7.24
CA ALA A 63 -21.82 -10.57 6.75
C ALA A 63 -22.17 -9.27 7.50
N GLN A 64 -21.55 -9.01 8.66
CA GLN A 64 -21.71 -7.79 9.44
C GLN A 64 -20.70 -6.70 9.08
N ARG A 65 -19.94 -6.87 7.98
CA ARG A 65 -18.93 -5.91 7.54
C ARG A 65 -19.47 -4.48 7.45
N ALA A 66 -20.64 -4.25 6.87
CA ALA A 66 -21.20 -2.92 6.70
C ALA A 66 -21.46 -2.20 8.05
N ASP A 67 -21.98 -2.93 9.05
CA ASP A 67 -22.26 -2.36 10.37
C ASP A 67 -20.96 -2.10 11.16
N VAL A 68 -19.99 -3.01 11.06
CA VAL A 68 -18.65 -2.84 11.64
C VAL A 68 -17.93 -1.65 10.99
N ASP A 69 -18.02 -1.51 9.68
CA ASP A 69 -17.42 -0.43 8.90
C ASP A 69 -17.95 0.94 9.31
N ALA A 70 -19.28 1.06 9.43
CA ALA A 70 -19.94 2.28 9.88
C ALA A 70 -19.51 2.68 11.30
N TYR A 71 -19.43 1.70 12.22
CA TYR A 71 -18.97 1.94 13.58
C TYR A 71 -17.50 2.38 13.62
N CYS A 72 -16.62 1.63 12.95
CA CYS A 72 -15.19 1.89 12.93
C CYS A 72 -14.88 3.27 12.32
N SER A 73 -15.54 3.61 11.21
CA SER A 73 -15.41 4.92 10.57
C SER A 73 -15.82 6.07 11.48
N THR A 74 -16.90 5.90 12.26
CA THR A 74 -17.38 6.92 13.22
C THR A 74 -16.40 7.14 14.37
N HIS A 75 -15.68 6.09 14.77
CA HIS A 75 -14.78 6.10 15.94
C HIS A 75 -13.30 6.19 15.58
N ALA A 76 -12.95 6.43 14.30
CA ALA A 76 -11.58 6.43 13.79
C ALA A 76 -10.79 5.16 14.17
N LEU A 77 -11.44 4.01 13.97
CA LEU A 77 -10.87 2.68 14.15
C LEU A 77 -10.67 2.02 12.78
N ASP A 78 -9.68 1.15 12.69
CA ASP A 78 -9.51 0.25 11.54
C ASP A 78 -9.90 -1.18 11.94
N TYR A 79 -10.29 -1.99 10.96
CA TYR A 79 -10.66 -3.38 11.21
C TYR A 79 -10.22 -4.32 10.09
N ALA A 80 -10.12 -5.61 10.42
CA ALA A 80 -9.88 -6.66 9.46
C ALA A 80 -10.59 -7.95 9.87
N PHE A 81 -11.33 -8.55 8.94
CA PHE A 81 -11.76 -9.94 9.07
C PHE A 81 -10.63 -10.84 8.56
N VAL A 82 -10.05 -11.64 9.45
CA VAL A 82 -8.94 -12.56 9.14
C VAL A 82 -9.33 -13.98 9.48
N ARG A 83 -8.83 -14.94 8.69
CA ARG A 83 -9.07 -16.36 8.99
C ARG A 83 -8.42 -16.73 10.33
N PRO A 84 -9.03 -17.61 11.15
CA PRO A 84 -8.39 -18.10 12.36
C PRO A 84 -7.02 -18.72 12.06
N GLY A 85 -6.01 -18.38 12.87
CA GLY A 85 -4.66 -18.91 12.75
C GLY A 85 -3.83 -18.33 11.58
N LEU A 86 -4.30 -17.26 10.93
CA LEU A 86 -3.46 -16.42 10.07
C LEU A 86 -2.22 -15.97 10.85
N GLY A 87 -1.05 -16.03 10.23
CA GLY A 87 0.17 -15.46 10.79
C GLY A 87 1.31 -15.41 9.78
N TRP A 88 2.47 -14.92 10.21
CA TRP A 88 3.62 -14.67 9.32
C TRP A 88 4.03 -15.85 8.45
N ARG A 89 3.93 -17.08 8.97
CA ARG A 89 4.28 -18.33 8.26
C ARG A 89 3.46 -18.60 6.99
N ASP A 90 2.33 -17.92 6.83
CA ASP A 90 1.46 -18.04 5.66
C ASP A 90 1.98 -17.23 4.46
N PHE A 91 3.01 -16.40 4.68
CA PHE A 91 3.52 -15.46 3.69
C PHE A 91 5.03 -15.61 3.53
N GLY A 92 5.52 -15.29 2.32
CA GLY A 92 6.95 -15.27 1.99
C GLY A 92 7.43 -13.93 1.41
N LEU A 93 6.51 -13.02 1.07
CA LEU A 93 6.82 -11.72 0.47
C LEU A 93 5.94 -10.62 1.06
N VAL A 94 6.54 -9.48 1.38
CA VAL A 94 5.84 -8.20 1.55
C VAL A 94 6.24 -7.28 0.40
N ALA A 95 5.29 -6.96 -0.47
CA ALA A 95 5.46 -5.99 -1.55
C ALA A 95 4.74 -4.69 -1.21
N MET A 96 5.35 -3.54 -1.51
CA MET A 96 4.81 -2.23 -1.14
C MET A 96 4.98 -1.26 -2.30
N ASP A 97 4.01 -0.35 -2.47
CA ASP A 97 4.28 0.90 -3.17
C ASP A 97 5.21 1.81 -2.32
N MET A 98 5.85 2.76 -2.99
CA MET A 98 6.74 3.74 -2.38
C MET A 98 5.99 5.00 -1.97
N ASP A 99 5.69 5.85 -2.95
CA ASP A 99 5.04 7.16 -2.76
C ASP A 99 3.68 6.97 -2.07
N SER A 100 3.35 7.84 -1.11
CA SER A 100 2.13 7.78 -0.29
C SER A 100 1.83 6.47 0.47
N THR A 101 2.69 5.45 0.36
CA THR A 101 2.58 4.15 1.03
C THR A 101 3.75 3.93 1.97
N LEU A 102 4.94 3.54 1.49
CA LEU A 102 6.13 3.36 2.34
C LEU A 102 6.68 4.71 2.83
N ILE A 103 6.55 5.75 2.02
CA ILE A 103 6.95 7.12 2.34
C ILE A 103 5.74 8.05 2.31
N THR A 104 5.85 9.20 2.99
CA THR A 104 4.72 10.14 3.18
C THR A 104 4.59 11.20 2.09
N ILE A 105 5.38 11.12 1.02
CA ILE A 105 5.46 12.14 -0.03
C ILE A 105 5.19 11.52 -1.40
N GLU A 106 4.87 12.37 -2.36
CA GLU A 106 4.95 12.09 -3.79
C GLU A 106 6.29 12.63 -4.31
N CYS A 107 7.26 11.76 -4.60
CA CYS A 107 8.61 12.20 -4.97
C CYS A 107 8.63 13.20 -6.14
N ILE A 108 7.78 13.01 -7.16
CA ILE A 108 7.76 13.90 -8.33
C ILE A 108 7.29 15.32 -8.01
N ASP A 109 6.31 15.45 -7.10
CA ASP A 109 5.77 16.74 -6.70
C ASP A 109 6.80 17.51 -5.84
N GLU A 110 7.55 16.79 -5.00
CA GLU A 110 8.63 17.39 -4.20
C GLU A 110 9.82 17.81 -5.07
N ILE A 111 10.15 17.07 -6.14
CA ILE A 111 11.18 17.50 -7.11
C ILE A 111 10.73 18.77 -7.84
N ALA A 112 9.45 18.83 -8.26
CA ALA A 112 8.89 19.98 -8.95
C ALA A 112 8.85 21.25 -8.07
N ASP A 113 8.67 21.08 -6.75
CA ASP A 113 8.71 22.19 -5.80
C ASP A 113 10.07 22.90 -5.79
N PHE A 114 11.18 22.16 -5.93
CA PHE A 114 12.53 22.74 -5.97
C PHE A 114 12.77 23.69 -7.16
N CYS A 115 12.02 23.54 -8.25
CA CYS A 115 12.10 24.44 -9.40
C CYS A 115 10.91 25.39 -9.52
N GLY A 116 10.04 25.46 -8.50
CA GLY A 116 8.84 26.30 -8.53
C GLY A 116 7.77 25.83 -9.51
N LEU A 117 7.85 24.58 -9.98
CA LEU A 117 6.91 23.96 -10.93
C LEU A 117 5.87 23.06 -10.26
N LYS A 118 5.73 23.15 -8.93
CA LYS A 118 4.80 22.31 -8.17
C LYS A 118 3.37 22.45 -8.67
N ALA A 119 2.94 23.66 -9.02
CA ALA A 119 1.58 23.92 -9.47
C ALA A 119 1.28 23.22 -10.81
N GLU A 120 2.24 23.28 -11.74
CA GLU A 120 2.15 22.69 -13.08
C GLU A 120 2.13 21.16 -13.01
N VAL A 121 3.03 20.56 -12.21
CA VAL A 121 3.07 19.11 -12.03
C VAL A 121 1.81 18.62 -11.30
N SER A 122 1.39 19.31 -10.23
CA SER A 122 0.17 18.97 -9.49
C SER A 122 -1.07 19.04 -10.38
N ALA A 123 -1.17 20.02 -11.29
CA ALA A 123 -2.30 20.13 -12.20
C ALA A 123 -2.41 18.91 -13.13
N ILE A 124 -1.29 18.36 -13.60
CA ILE A 124 -1.25 17.13 -14.42
C ILE A 124 -1.60 15.90 -13.57
N THR A 125 -1.07 15.81 -12.35
CA THR A 125 -1.40 14.72 -11.40
C THR A 125 -2.90 14.69 -11.11
N GLU A 126 -3.49 15.85 -10.80
CA GLU A 126 -4.92 15.98 -10.53
C GLU A 126 -5.78 15.68 -11.76
N ALA A 127 -5.36 16.10 -12.95
CA ALA A 127 -6.04 15.72 -14.20
C ALA A 127 -6.03 14.20 -14.45
N ALA A 128 -4.91 13.54 -14.16
CA ALA A 128 -4.83 12.07 -14.24
C ALA A 128 -5.73 11.40 -13.19
N MET A 129 -5.78 11.93 -11.97
CA MET A 129 -6.65 11.43 -10.90
C MET A 129 -8.15 11.62 -11.20
N ARG A 130 -8.54 12.70 -11.90
CA ARG A 130 -9.90 12.91 -12.41
C ARG A 130 -10.25 12.06 -13.64
N GLY A 131 -9.28 11.31 -14.18
CA GLY A 131 -9.47 10.49 -15.38
C GLY A 131 -9.49 11.28 -16.69
N GLU A 132 -9.06 12.55 -16.67
CA GLU A 132 -8.85 13.37 -17.87
C GLU A 132 -7.64 12.86 -18.65
N ILE A 133 -6.59 12.45 -17.94
CA ILE A 133 -5.47 11.66 -18.50
C ILE A 133 -5.68 10.20 -18.10
N LYS A 134 -6.17 9.39 -19.05
CA LYS A 134 -6.52 7.98 -18.80
C LYS A 134 -5.30 7.05 -18.75
N ASN A 135 -4.18 7.48 -19.32
CA ASN A 135 -2.97 6.68 -19.45
C ASN A 135 -1.91 7.15 -18.45
N PHE A 136 -1.57 6.28 -17.49
CA PHE A 136 -0.52 6.55 -16.50
C PHE A 136 0.82 6.93 -17.16
N ASN A 137 1.19 6.24 -18.24
CA ASN A 137 2.46 6.47 -18.92
C ASN A 137 2.50 7.89 -19.52
N GLU A 138 1.41 8.35 -20.12
CA GLU A 138 1.31 9.71 -20.67
C GLU A 138 1.38 10.76 -19.56
N SER A 139 0.66 10.54 -18.44
CA SER A 139 0.73 11.42 -17.27
C SER A 139 2.14 11.50 -16.69
N LEU A 140 2.83 10.36 -16.56
CA LEU A 140 4.20 10.33 -16.07
C LEU A 140 5.16 11.07 -17.01
N VAL A 141 5.11 10.78 -18.31
CA VAL A 141 5.98 11.45 -19.30
C VAL A 141 5.74 12.96 -19.29
N ALA A 142 4.49 13.41 -19.25
CA ALA A 142 4.17 14.83 -19.18
C ALA A 142 4.75 15.49 -17.92
N ARG A 143 4.56 14.88 -16.73
CA ARG A 143 5.11 15.44 -15.48
C ARG A 143 6.65 15.43 -15.47
N VAL A 144 7.27 14.37 -15.96
CA VAL A 144 8.74 14.26 -16.02
C VAL A 144 9.33 15.27 -17.02
N SER A 145 8.65 15.54 -18.14
CA SER A 145 9.12 16.54 -19.12
C SER A 145 9.24 17.96 -18.54
N LEU A 146 8.41 18.31 -17.55
CA LEU A 146 8.52 19.59 -16.84
C LEU A 146 9.80 19.72 -16.01
N LEU A 147 10.47 18.62 -15.71
CA LEU A 147 11.70 18.60 -14.92
C LEU A 147 12.96 18.76 -15.78
N GLU A 148 12.83 18.96 -17.10
CA GLU A 148 13.97 19.12 -18.01
C GLU A 148 14.88 20.29 -17.60
N GLY A 149 16.19 20.04 -17.57
CA GLY A 149 17.21 21.03 -17.24
C GLY A 149 17.48 21.22 -15.75
N LEU A 150 16.67 20.61 -14.87
CA LEU A 150 16.88 20.63 -13.43
C LEU A 150 18.17 19.90 -13.05
N ASP A 151 18.91 20.45 -12.07
CA ASP A 151 20.08 19.79 -11.52
C ASP A 151 19.69 18.49 -10.79
N ALA A 152 20.38 17.40 -11.10
CA ALA A 152 20.09 16.08 -10.52
C ALA A 152 20.34 16.04 -9.00
N GLY A 153 21.11 16.99 -8.44
CA GLY A 153 21.26 17.20 -7.00
C GLY A 153 19.94 17.53 -6.29
N ALA A 154 18.92 18.02 -7.00
CA ALA A 154 17.57 18.20 -6.44
C ALA A 154 16.99 16.88 -5.89
N LEU A 155 17.30 15.73 -6.51
CA LEU A 155 16.87 14.42 -6.04
C LEU A 155 17.44 14.11 -4.65
N GLU A 156 18.70 14.49 -4.41
CA GLU A 156 19.36 14.30 -3.11
C GLU A 156 18.74 15.19 -2.04
N HIS A 157 18.41 16.45 -2.38
CA HIS A 157 17.70 17.35 -1.47
C HIS A 157 16.31 16.80 -1.08
N VAL A 158 15.53 16.31 -2.04
CA VAL A 158 14.24 15.66 -1.74
C VAL A 158 14.43 14.46 -0.80
N TYR A 159 15.42 13.60 -1.08
CA TYR A 159 15.70 12.44 -0.24
C TYR A 159 16.12 12.81 1.18
N ALA A 160 17.02 13.79 1.33
CA ALA A 160 17.59 14.16 2.62
C ALA A 160 16.65 15.02 3.47
N GLU A 161 15.85 15.89 2.86
CA GLU A 161 15.11 16.94 3.57
C GLU A 161 13.60 16.69 3.66
N ARG A 162 13.02 16.01 2.67
CA ARG A 162 11.56 15.85 2.54
C ARG A 162 11.07 14.44 2.82
N LEU A 163 11.83 13.43 2.38
CA LEU A 163 11.42 12.04 2.49
C LEU A 163 11.33 11.58 3.95
N LYS A 164 10.12 11.19 4.36
CA LYS A 164 9.85 10.56 5.64
C LYS A 164 9.14 9.23 5.40
N LEU A 165 9.47 8.24 6.21
CA LEU A 165 8.78 6.96 6.19
C LEU A 165 7.37 7.13 6.78
N SER A 166 6.43 6.38 6.24
CA SER A 166 5.08 6.32 6.79
C SER A 166 5.10 5.78 8.22
N PRO A 167 4.15 6.22 9.09
CA PRO A 167 4.06 5.71 10.45
C PRO A 167 4.04 4.19 10.48
N GLY A 168 4.85 3.59 11.33
CA GLY A 168 4.95 2.12 11.49
C GLY A 168 5.75 1.39 10.40
N ALA A 169 6.23 2.06 9.35
CA ALA A 169 6.96 1.41 8.25
C ALA A 169 8.18 0.60 8.72
N GLU A 170 9.06 1.20 9.53
CA GLU A 170 10.26 0.51 10.02
C GLU A 170 9.90 -0.68 10.92
N THR A 171 8.90 -0.52 11.79
CA THR A 171 8.42 -1.58 12.69
C THR A 171 7.84 -2.75 11.88
N MET A 172 7.00 -2.45 10.88
CA MET A 172 6.44 -3.45 9.96
C MET A 172 7.55 -4.22 9.23
N LEU A 173 8.50 -3.51 8.62
CA LEU A 173 9.57 -4.13 7.85
C LEU A 173 10.47 -5.00 8.72
N ARG A 174 10.87 -4.52 9.90
CA ARG A 174 11.69 -5.30 10.84
C ARG A 174 10.96 -6.58 11.28
N ALA A 175 9.66 -6.50 11.56
CA ALA A 175 8.88 -7.66 11.96
C ALA A 175 8.76 -8.69 10.81
N ALA A 176 8.45 -8.23 9.60
CA ALA A 176 8.36 -9.09 8.42
C ALA A 176 9.70 -9.77 8.10
N GLN A 177 10.81 -9.01 8.11
CA GLN A 177 12.16 -9.53 7.88
C GLN A 177 12.57 -10.52 8.99
N ALA A 178 12.28 -10.22 10.25
CA ALA A 178 12.55 -11.12 11.37
C ALA A 178 11.75 -12.44 11.28
N ALA A 179 10.56 -12.40 10.68
CA ALA A 179 9.76 -13.58 10.38
C ALA A 179 10.21 -14.33 9.11
N GLY A 180 11.24 -13.84 8.41
CA GLY A 180 11.83 -14.48 7.24
C GLY A 180 11.17 -14.12 5.91
N LEU A 181 10.26 -13.15 5.88
CA LEU A 181 9.66 -12.68 4.62
C LEU A 181 10.69 -11.85 3.86
N ARG A 182 10.68 -11.99 2.53
CA ARG A 182 11.40 -11.09 1.64
C ARG A 182 10.61 -9.82 1.42
N THR A 183 11.29 -8.73 1.07
CA THR A 183 10.66 -7.43 0.87
C THR A 183 10.88 -6.91 -0.55
N LEU A 184 9.81 -6.40 -1.16
CA LEU A 184 9.82 -5.81 -2.49
C LEU A 184 9.23 -4.40 -2.44
N LEU A 185 9.96 -3.43 -2.99
CA LEU A 185 9.45 -2.07 -3.22
C LEU A 185 9.20 -1.87 -4.71
N VAL A 186 7.94 -1.70 -5.12
CA VAL A 186 7.55 -1.53 -6.53
C VAL A 186 6.87 -0.19 -6.71
N SER A 187 7.43 0.70 -7.51
CA SER A 187 6.96 2.08 -7.56
C SER A 187 6.86 2.65 -8.97
N GLY A 188 5.85 3.50 -9.18
CA GLY A 188 5.80 4.40 -10.33
C GLY A 188 6.70 5.63 -10.19
N GLY A 189 7.35 5.81 -9.04
CA GLY A 189 8.39 6.80 -8.79
C GLY A 189 9.74 6.39 -9.39
N PHE A 190 10.85 6.79 -8.76
CA PHE A 190 12.16 6.74 -9.41
C PHE A 190 13.21 5.88 -8.69
N THR A 191 14.06 5.21 -9.48
CA THR A 191 15.13 4.30 -9.02
C THR A 191 16.09 4.96 -8.04
N PHE A 192 16.35 6.27 -8.21
CA PHE A 192 17.16 7.06 -7.28
C PHE A 192 16.70 6.90 -5.82
N PHE A 193 15.39 6.93 -5.57
CA PHE A 193 14.81 6.84 -4.22
C PHE A 193 14.71 5.38 -3.78
N THR A 194 14.23 4.49 -4.65
CA THR A 194 14.07 3.08 -4.28
C THR A 194 15.39 2.41 -3.93
N GLU A 195 16.49 2.69 -4.65
CA GLU A 195 17.80 2.09 -4.33
C GLU A 195 18.40 2.61 -3.01
N ARG A 196 18.16 3.88 -2.67
CA ARG A 196 18.55 4.42 -1.35
C ARG A 196 17.70 3.83 -0.24
N LEU A 197 16.39 3.71 -0.44
CA LEU A 197 15.48 3.06 0.51
C LEU A 197 15.82 1.59 0.69
N LYS A 198 16.18 0.89 -0.38
CA LYS A 198 16.67 -0.48 -0.34
C LYS A 198 17.84 -0.64 0.60
N THR A 199 18.84 0.22 0.45
CA THR A 199 20.03 0.21 1.31
C THR A 199 19.68 0.58 2.75
N ARG A 200 18.91 1.67 2.94
CA ARG A 200 18.53 2.20 4.27
C ARG A 200 17.69 1.20 5.09
N LEU A 201 16.79 0.48 4.43
CA LEU A 201 15.81 -0.40 5.08
C LEU A 201 16.14 -1.89 4.90
N ASN A 202 17.28 -2.20 4.30
CA ASN A 202 17.71 -3.56 3.97
C ASN A 202 16.66 -4.33 3.16
N LEU A 203 16.13 -3.71 2.10
CA LEU A 203 15.14 -4.35 1.23
C LEU A 203 15.81 -5.29 0.24
N ASP A 204 15.15 -6.38 -0.12
CA ASP A 204 15.68 -7.37 -1.05
C ASP A 204 15.55 -6.94 -2.52
N PHE A 205 14.38 -6.43 -2.89
CA PHE A 205 14.02 -6.16 -4.27
C PHE A 205 13.43 -4.77 -4.43
N THR A 206 13.69 -4.17 -5.59
CA THR A 206 13.21 -2.84 -5.99
C THR A 206 12.87 -2.85 -7.47
N CYS A 207 11.83 -2.12 -7.86
CA CYS A 207 11.51 -1.83 -9.26
C CYS A 207 10.87 -0.45 -9.35
N ALA A 208 11.43 0.43 -10.18
CA ALA A 208 10.96 1.80 -10.36
C ALA A 208 11.38 2.36 -11.73
N ASN A 209 10.84 3.52 -12.09
CA ASN A 209 11.23 4.24 -13.31
C ASN A 209 12.62 4.85 -13.17
N THR A 210 13.37 4.96 -14.26
CA THR A 210 14.69 5.60 -14.23
C THR A 210 14.62 6.97 -14.90
N LEU A 211 14.91 8.05 -14.18
CA LEU A 211 15.10 9.37 -14.77
C LEU A 211 16.41 9.42 -15.55
N GLU A 212 16.37 9.91 -16.78
CA GLU A 212 17.59 10.12 -17.56
C GLU A 212 18.32 11.38 -17.06
N VAL A 213 19.61 11.20 -16.75
CA VAL A 213 20.51 12.26 -16.31
C VAL A 213 21.66 12.38 -17.31
N VAL A 214 21.89 13.56 -17.85
CA VAL A 214 23.02 13.88 -18.74
C VAL A 214 23.72 15.13 -18.23
N ASN A 215 25.04 15.07 -18.08
CA ASN A 215 25.86 16.18 -17.57
C ASN A 215 25.36 16.75 -16.24
N GLY A 216 24.89 15.87 -15.33
CA GLY A 216 24.38 16.26 -14.02
C GLY A 216 22.97 16.86 -14.02
N LYS A 217 22.26 16.87 -15.15
CA LYS A 217 20.91 17.44 -15.28
C LYS A 217 19.88 16.42 -15.74
N LEU A 218 18.65 16.56 -15.28
CA LEU A 218 17.50 15.81 -15.75
C LEU A 218 17.19 16.19 -17.20
N THR A 219 16.99 15.21 -18.08
CA THR A 219 16.64 15.46 -19.49
C THR A 219 15.13 15.56 -19.73
N GLY A 220 14.32 15.40 -18.67
CA GLY A 220 12.87 15.32 -18.78
C GLY A 220 12.35 14.01 -19.37
N LYS A 221 13.16 12.94 -19.36
CA LYS A 221 12.79 11.62 -19.90
C LYS A 221 12.91 10.50 -18.88
N VAL A 222 12.09 9.47 -19.08
CA VAL A 222 12.18 8.18 -18.39
C VAL A 222 12.86 7.17 -19.30
N VAL A 223 13.84 6.44 -18.79
CA VAL A 223 14.58 5.38 -19.50
C VAL A 223 13.92 4.03 -19.26
N GLY A 224 13.79 3.24 -20.33
CA GLY A 224 13.30 1.87 -20.27
C GLY A 224 11.78 1.75 -20.23
N GLU A 225 11.30 0.61 -19.74
CA GLU A 225 9.86 0.36 -19.59
C GLU A 225 9.30 1.13 -18.39
N ILE A 226 8.18 1.82 -18.60
CA ILE A 226 7.50 2.55 -17.53
C ILE A 226 6.83 1.56 -16.57
N VAL A 227 7.14 1.69 -15.28
CA VAL A 227 6.53 0.94 -14.18
C VAL A 227 5.11 1.46 -13.92
N ASN A 228 4.16 0.93 -14.70
CA ASN A 228 2.73 1.15 -14.54
C ASN A 228 2.07 0.02 -13.72
N ALA A 229 0.74 0.04 -13.60
CA ALA A 229 -0.02 -0.95 -12.83
C ALA A 229 0.27 -2.41 -13.25
N SER A 230 0.33 -2.66 -14.57
CA SER A 230 0.60 -4.00 -15.11
C SER A 230 2.04 -4.45 -14.82
N VAL A 231 3.01 -3.54 -14.94
CA VAL A 231 4.40 -3.81 -14.56
C VAL A 231 4.51 -4.04 -13.05
N LYS A 232 3.76 -3.31 -12.22
CA LYS A 232 3.71 -3.55 -10.77
C LYS A 232 3.25 -4.96 -10.46
N ALA A 233 2.12 -5.39 -11.04
CA ALA A 233 1.58 -6.73 -10.87
C ALA A 233 2.52 -7.82 -11.38
N ARG A 234 3.11 -7.61 -12.56
CA ARG A 234 4.12 -8.52 -13.13
C ARG A 234 5.34 -8.66 -12.21
N THR A 235 5.81 -7.56 -11.62
CA THR A 235 6.97 -7.58 -10.70
C THR A 235 6.68 -8.39 -9.44
N VAL A 236 5.47 -8.30 -8.89
CA VAL A 236 5.06 -9.16 -7.76
C VAL A 236 5.08 -10.64 -8.17
N ARG A 237 4.47 -10.99 -9.32
CA ARG A 237 4.48 -12.36 -9.85
C ARG A 237 5.88 -12.92 -10.05
N GLU A 238 6.73 -12.19 -10.77
CA GLU A 238 8.11 -12.60 -11.04
C GLU A 238 8.95 -12.72 -9.76
N THR A 239 8.69 -11.89 -8.75
CA THR A 239 9.38 -11.98 -7.45
C THR A 239 8.93 -13.21 -6.68
N CYS A 240 7.63 -13.50 -6.63
CA CYS A 240 7.10 -14.73 -6.03
C CYS A 240 7.67 -15.98 -6.72
N GLU A 241 7.72 -15.99 -8.06
CA GLU A 241 8.33 -17.08 -8.85
C GLU A 241 9.82 -17.28 -8.49
N LYS A 242 10.60 -16.19 -8.39
CA LYS A 242 12.01 -16.25 -7.97
C LYS A 242 12.20 -16.82 -6.55
N LEU A 243 11.21 -16.60 -5.68
CA LEU A 243 11.21 -17.10 -4.30
C LEU A 243 10.62 -18.52 -4.18
N GLY A 244 10.06 -19.08 -5.25
CA GLY A 244 9.42 -20.38 -5.24
C GLY A 244 8.12 -20.42 -4.43
N ILE A 245 7.41 -19.29 -4.31
CA ILE A 245 6.14 -19.17 -3.59
C ILE A 245 5.00 -18.78 -4.54
N PRO A 246 3.74 -19.18 -4.27
CA PRO A 246 2.60 -18.64 -5.00
C PRO A 246 2.32 -17.19 -4.58
N THR A 247 1.69 -16.40 -5.44
CA THR A 247 1.30 -15.01 -5.10
C THR A 247 0.29 -14.93 -3.95
N SER A 248 -0.45 -16.01 -3.70
CA SER A 248 -1.29 -16.15 -2.50
C SER A 248 -0.50 -16.15 -1.18
N HIS A 249 0.83 -16.22 -1.23
CA HIS A 249 1.73 -16.06 -0.07
C HIS A 249 2.42 -14.67 -0.08
N ALA A 250 1.93 -13.73 -0.88
CA ALA A 250 2.39 -12.34 -0.85
C ALA A 250 1.39 -11.46 -0.08
N ILE A 251 1.94 -10.54 0.71
CA ILE A 251 1.24 -9.38 1.26
C ILE A 251 1.56 -8.19 0.35
N VAL A 252 0.56 -7.45 -0.10
CA VAL A 252 0.75 -6.27 -0.97
C VAL A 252 0.12 -5.04 -0.32
N LEU A 253 0.88 -3.96 -0.21
CA LEU A 253 0.45 -2.68 0.35
C LEU A 253 0.51 -1.58 -0.71
N GLY A 254 -0.55 -0.77 -0.81
CA GLY A 254 -0.64 0.36 -1.74
C GLY A 254 -1.75 1.35 -1.35
N ASP A 255 -1.76 2.52 -1.98
CA ASP A 255 -2.73 3.58 -1.70
C ASP A 255 -3.47 4.06 -2.97
N GLY A 256 -2.89 3.80 -4.14
CA GLY A 256 -3.32 4.36 -5.42
C GLY A 256 -4.05 3.36 -6.31
N SER A 257 -4.79 3.87 -7.28
CA SER A 257 -5.48 3.03 -8.28
C SER A 257 -4.49 2.29 -9.19
N ASN A 258 -3.27 2.78 -9.32
CA ASN A 258 -2.15 2.12 -9.99
C ASN A 258 -1.67 0.84 -9.26
N ASP A 259 -2.08 0.63 -8.01
CA ASP A 259 -1.70 -0.55 -7.23
C ASP A 259 -2.71 -1.69 -7.32
N LEU A 260 -3.94 -1.40 -7.81
CA LEU A 260 -5.04 -2.35 -7.85
C LEU A 260 -4.69 -3.68 -8.53
N GLU A 261 -3.92 -3.63 -9.63
CA GLU A 261 -3.50 -4.83 -10.33
C GLU A 261 -2.53 -5.67 -9.49
N MET A 262 -1.55 -5.07 -8.81
CA MET A 262 -0.63 -5.83 -7.97
C MET A 262 -1.29 -6.33 -6.69
N MET A 263 -2.23 -5.56 -6.12
CA MET A 263 -3.02 -5.96 -4.96
C MET A 263 -3.91 -7.16 -5.27
N ALA A 264 -4.45 -7.24 -6.48
CA ALA A 264 -5.30 -8.37 -6.91
C ALA A 264 -4.54 -9.70 -7.05
N GLU A 265 -3.20 -9.68 -7.15
CA GLU A 265 -2.37 -10.88 -7.19
C GLU A 265 -2.15 -11.50 -5.79
N ALA A 266 -2.29 -10.68 -4.73
CA ALA A 266 -1.86 -10.99 -3.37
C ALA A 266 -2.76 -12.01 -2.65
N GLY A 267 -2.19 -12.70 -1.66
CA GLY A 267 -2.97 -13.43 -0.67
C GLY A 267 -3.58 -12.54 0.41
N LEU A 268 -2.95 -11.40 0.67
CA LEU A 268 -3.44 -10.35 1.54
C LEU A 268 -3.09 -8.98 0.96
N SER A 269 -4.10 -8.18 0.64
CA SER A 269 -3.94 -6.82 0.14
C SER A 269 -4.37 -5.79 1.19
N ILE A 270 -3.55 -4.75 1.36
CA ILE A 270 -3.76 -3.69 2.35
C ILE A 270 -3.77 -2.34 1.65
N ALA A 271 -4.92 -1.67 1.70
CA ALA A 271 -5.07 -0.28 1.31
C ALA A 271 -4.56 0.63 2.45
N PHE A 272 -3.45 1.33 2.25
CA PHE A 272 -2.91 2.25 3.26
C PHE A 272 -3.32 3.68 2.96
N ARG A 273 -4.15 4.29 3.83
CA ARG A 273 -4.68 5.67 3.66
C ARG A 273 -5.22 5.96 2.25
N ALA A 274 -5.70 4.90 1.59
CA ALA A 274 -5.88 4.85 0.15
C ALA A 274 -7.08 5.66 -0.32
N LYS A 275 -7.26 5.80 -1.63
CA LYS A 275 -8.51 6.35 -2.19
C LYS A 275 -9.69 5.37 -2.03
N PRO A 276 -10.95 5.83 -2.01
CA PRO A 276 -12.12 4.95 -1.80
C PRO A 276 -12.14 3.71 -2.70
N VAL A 277 -11.86 3.88 -3.99
CA VAL A 277 -11.81 2.77 -4.97
C VAL A 277 -10.79 1.68 -4.61
N VAL A 278 -9.70 2.05 -3.95
CA VAL A 278 -8.64 1.11 -3.52
C VAL A 278 -9.05 0.42 -2.22
N ARG A 279 -9.65 1.16 -1.27
CA ARG A 279 -10.18 0.60 -0.02
C ARG A 279 -11.25 -0.46 -0.27
N GLU A 280 -12.13 -0.22 -1.25
CA GLU A 280 -13.20 -1.15 -1.63
C GLU A 280 -12.67 -2.43 -2.28
N ALA A 281 -11.53 -2.35 -2.98
CA ALA A 281 -10.93 -3.49 -3.67
C ALA A 281 -10.05 -4.35 -2.74
N ALA A 282 -9.37 -3.72 -1.76
CA ALA A 282 -8.45 -4.39 -0.84
C ALA A 282 -9.15 -5.35 0.13
N ASP A 283 -8.38 -6.26 0.75
CA ASP A 283 -8.89 -7.13 1.82
C ASP A 283 -9.02 -6.38 3.15
N VAL A 284 -8.08 -5.48 3.40
CA VAL A 284 -7.98 -4.65 4.61
C VAL A 284 -7.65 -3.20 4.23
N ALA A 285 -8.18 -2.25 4.99
CA ALA A 285 -7.82 -0.84 4.87
C ALA A 285 -7.26 -0.32 6.21
N PHE A 286 -6.11 0.33 6.16
CA PHE A 286 -5.52 1.07 7.28
C PHE A 286 -5.70 2.56 7.02
N ASN A 287 -6.80 3.12 7.51
CA ASN A 287 -7.13 4.53 7.33
C ASN A 287 -6.55 5.41 8.44
N HIS A 288 -6.35 4.83 9.62
CA HIS A 288 -5.99 5.56 10.84
C HIS A 288 -4.66 5.08 11.44
N VAL A 289 -4.44 3.76 11.49
CA VAL A 289 -3.20 3.18 12.03
C VAL A 289 -2.01 3.33 11.06
N GLY A 290 -0.80 3.07 11.57
CA GLY A 290 0.40 2.96 10.75
C GLY A 290 0.48 1.62 10.02
N LEU A 291 1.51 1.47 9.18
CA LEU A 291 1.82 0.21 8.50
C LEU A 291 2.11 -0.94 9.47
N ASP A 292 2.52 -0.62 10.70
CA ASP A 292 2.69 -1.57 11.80
C ASP A 292 1.38 -2.20 12.27
N GLY A 293 0.22 -1.69 11.83
CA GLY A 293 -1.06 -2.37 11.98
C GLY A 293 -1.08 -3.78 11.38
N LEU A 294 -0.17 -4.09 10.45
CA LEU A 294 0.04 -5.43 9.92
C LEU A 294 0.41 -6.44 11.02
N LEU A 295 1.22 -6.07 12.00
CA LEU A 295 1.67 -6.99 13.08
C LEU A 295 0.48 -7.54 13.87
N ARG A 296 -0.57 -6.74 14.04
CA ARG A 296 -1.77 -7.10 14.81
C ARG A 296 -2.72 -8.02 14.04
N LEU A 297 -2.49 -8.20 12.74
CA LEU A 297 -3.22 -9.18 11.93
C LEU A 297 -2.60 -10.58 12.00
N MET A 298 -1.34 -10.68 12.47
CA MET A 298 -0.50 -11.88 12.41
C MET A 298 -0.51 -12.70 13.70
#